data_AF-A0A1V0AGH0-F1
#
_entry.id   AF-A0A1V0AGH0-F1
#
_cell.length_a   1.000
_cell.length_b   1.000
_cell.length_c   1.000
_cell.angle_alpha   90.00
_cell.angle_beta   90.00
_cell.angle_gamma   90.00
#
_symmetry.space_group_name_H-M   'P 1'
#
loop_
_entity.id
_entity.type
_entity.pdbx_description
1 polymer ?
#
loop_
_entity_poly.entity_id
_entity_poly.type
_entity_poly.pdbx_seq_one_letter_code
_entity_poly.pdbx_strand_id
1 'polypeptide(L)'
;MTTITVKPRLRGWLHAGALPVTLIAGFVLVALGPTLQARLASSIYAITSALLFGISATYHRSTLGPRLAEFLRRIDHANIYLIIAGTYTPFALLALDGAARVAVLSVIWGGALAGVLFRVLWMNAPRWLYTVLYLALGWAAIFVMPQLLEGAGVVAVVLVAVGGVFYSAGAVVYGLRRPDPSPRWFGFHEVFHAFTIAAYLVQYIAVSIVVYSHG
;
A
#
# COMPACT_ATOMS: atom_id res chain seq x y z
N MET A 1 -3.96 18.92 -31.96
CA MET A 1 -3.30 19.58 -30.80
C MET A 1 -2.86 18.52 -29.82
N THR A 2 -1.57 18.17 -29.82
CA THR A 2 -0.96 17.35 -28.75
C THR A 2 -0.91 18.22 -27.49
N THR A 3 -1.86 18.03 -26.57
CA THR A 3 -1.77 18.65 -25.25
C THR A 3 -0.50 18.15 -24.57
N ILE A 4 0.52 18.99 -24.47
CA ILE A 4 1.72 18.69 -23.69
C ILE A 4 1.25 18.52 -22.24
N THR A 5 1.19 17.28 -21.77
CA THR A 5 0.86 16.98 -20.37
C THR A 5 2.01 17.44 -19.50
N VAL A 6 1.86 18.60 -18.86
CA VAL A 6 2.84 19.16 -17.94
C VAL A 6 2.86 18.31 -16.68
N LYS A 7 4.05 17.86 -16.24
CA LYS A 7 4.22 17.19 -14.94
C LYS A 7 3.89 18.21 -13.83
N PRO A 8 2.93 17.92 -12.93
CA PRO A 8 2.59 18.84 -11.85
C PRO A 8 3.79 19.11 -10.92
N ARG A 9 3.88 20.33 -10.37
CA ARG A 9 4.99 20.75 -9.49
C ARG A 9 5.08 19.93 -8.20
N LEU A 10 3.95 19.46 -7.67
CA LEU A 10 3.91 18.66 -6.43
C LEU A 10 4.10 17.15 -6.66
N ARG A 11 4.40 16.72 -7.89
CA ARG A 11 4.61 15.30 -8.20
C ARG A 11 5.69 14.69 -7.33
N GLY A 12 5.31 13.65 -6.57
CA GLY A 12 6.19 12.89 -5.68
C GLY A 12 6.43 13.50 -4.29
N TRP A 13 6.04 14.76 -4.05
CA TRP A 13 6.30 15.43 -2.77
C TRP A 13 5.53 14.81 -1.60
N LEU A 14 4.29 14.37 -1.83
CA LEU A 14 3.48 13.71 -0.81
C LEU A 14 4.18 12.45 -0.26
N HIS A 15 4.66 11.57 -1.14
CA HIS A 15 5.37 10.36 -0.71
C HIS A 15 6.77 10.65 -0.15
N ALA A 16 7.44 11.70 -0.65
CA ALA A 16 8.71 12.15 -0.07
C ALA A 16 8.55 12.63 1.38
N GLY A 17 7.47 13.35 1.69
CA GLY A 17 7.13 13.76 3.05
C GLY A 17 6.62 12.61 3.93
N ALA A 18 5.91 11.64 3.35
CA ALA A 18 5.41 10.47 4.08
C ALA A 18 6.54 9.51 4.50
N LEU A 19 7.60 9.36 3.70
CA LEU A 19 8.70 8.43 3.97
C LEU A 19 9.29 8.56 5.40
N PRO A 20 9.77 9.74 5.87
CA PRO A 20 10.33 9.84 7.21
C PRO A 20 9.31 9.52 8.31
N VAL A 21 8.05 9.91 8.12
CA VAL A 21 6.96 9.58 9.06
C VAL A 21 6.76 8.07 9.13
N THR A 22 6.70 7.39 7.99
CA THR A 22 6.57 5.93 7.91
C THR A 22 7.76 5.20 8.53
N LEU A 23 8.99 5.70 8.37
CA LEU A 23 10.17 5.09 8.99
C LEU A 23 10.09 5.17 10.52
N ILE A 24 9.74 6.34 11.06
CA ILE A 24 9.56 6.53 12.51
C ILE A 24 8.41 5.65 13.02
N ALA A 25 7.27 5.71 12.35
CA ALA A 25 6.06 4.97 12.73
C ALA A 25 6.29 3.44 12.70
N GLY A 26 7.01 2.95 11.68
CA GLY A 26 7.42 1.55 11.57
C GLY A 26 8.41 1.13 12.64
N PHE A 27 9.41 1.98 12.95
CA PHE A 27 10.32 1.73 14.06
C PHE A 27 9.59 1.61 15.40
N VAL A 28 8.64 2.51 15.67
CA VAL A 28 7.80 2.47 16.88
C VAL A 28 6.97 1.18 16.96
N LEU A 29 6.36 0.74 15.87
CA LEU A 29 5.62 -0.53 15.81
C LEU A 29 6.51 -1.74 16.13
N VAL A 30 7.74 -1.74 15.64
CA VAL A 30 8.70 -2.84 15.90
C VAL A 30 9.24 -2.78 17.33
N ALA A 31 9.61 -1.60 17.81
CA ALA A 31 10.19 -1.43 19.14
C ALA A 31 9.19 -1.75 20.26
N LEU A 32 7.93 -1.36 20.08
CA LEU A 32 6.86 -1.56 21.07
C LEU A 32 6.07 -2.86 20.87
N GLY A 33 6.40 -3.66 19.85
CA GLY A 33 5.78 -4.97 19.66
C GLY A 33 6.03 -5.87 20.89
N PRO A 34 4.98 -6.40 21.55
CA PRO A 34 5.13 -7.10 22.84
C PRO A 34 5.79 -8.48 22.70
N THR A 35 5.58 -9.15 21.57
CA THR A 35 6.10 -10.48 21.28
C THR A 35 7.02 -10.48 20.06
N LEU A 36 7.91 -11.48 19.93
CA LEU A 36 8.76 -11.63 18.74
C LEU A 36 7.93 -11.68 17.44
N GLN A 37 6.81 -12.40 17.46
CA GLN A 37 5.89 -12.51 16.33
C GLN A 37 5.32 -11.14 15.93
N ALA A 38 4.90 -10.33 16.91
CA ALA A 38 4.43 -8.97 16.64
C ALA A 38 5.53 -8.09 16.04
N ARG A 39 6.77 -8.18 16.54
CA ARG A 39 7.91 -7.41 16.00
C ARG A 39 8.25 -7.81 14.57
N LEU A 40 8.23 -9.10 14.25
CA LEU A 40 8.49 -9.61 12.90
C LEU A 40 7.40 -9.15 11.92
N ALA A 41 6.13 -9.27 12.32
CA ALA A 41 5.01 -8.80 11.51
C ALA A 41 5.07 -7.28 11.27
N SER A 42 5.34 -6.50 12.32
CA SER A 42 5.57 -5.05 12.24
C SER A 42 6.76 -4.70 11.33
N SER A 43 7.83 -5.50 11.35
CA SER A 43 9.02 -5.27 10.52
C SER A 43 8.71 -5.43 9.05
N ILE A 44 7.94 -6.46 8.69
CA ILE A 44 7.48 -6.70 7.33
C ILE A 44 6.59 -5.54 6.84
N TYR A 45 5.64 -5.11 7.67
CA TYR A 45 4.81 -3.95 7.37
C TYR A 45 5.63 -2.66 7.21
N ALA A 46 6.58 -2.40 8.11
CA ALA A 46 7.44 -1.22 8.07
C ALA A 46 8.33 -1.18 6.82
N ILE A 47 8.97 -2.31 6.47
CA ILE A 47 9.84 -2.41 5.28
C ILE A 47 9.04 -2.17 4.00
N THR A 48 7.90 -2.84 3.84
CA THR A 48 7.06 -2.68 2.65
C THR A 48 6.49 -1.26 2.53
N SER A 49 6.19 -0.60 3.66
CA SER A 49 5.75 0.80 3.69
C SER A 49 6.87 1.76 3.29
N ALA A 50 8.08 1.54 3.80
CA ALA A 50 9.26 2.30 3.42
C ALA A 50 9.59 2.14 1.92
N LEU A 51 9.46 0.91 1.39
CA LEU A 51 9.63 0.64 -0.04
C LEU A 51 8.59 1.38 -0.88
N LEU A 52 7.31 1.35 -0.50
CA LEU A 52 6.25 2.09 -1.19
C LEU A 52 6.60 3.58 -1.30
N PHE A 53 6.75 4.26 -0.17
CA PHE A 53 6.94 5.71 -0.17
C PHE A 53 8.31 6.12 -0.70
N GLY A 54 9.36 5.37 -0.36
CA GLY A 54 10.73 5.68 -0.75
C GLY A 54 10.97 5.52 -2.25
N ILE A 55 10.51 4.42 -2.84
CA ILE A 55 10.68 4.20 -4.28
C ILE A 55 9.79 5.15 -5.08
N SER A 56 8.57 5.41 -4.62
CA SER A 56 7.67 6.37 -5.27
C SER A 56 8.20 7.80 -5.23
N ALA A 57 8.71 8.24 -4.08
CA ALA A 57 9.38 9.53 -3.95
C ALA A 57 10.58 9.62 -4.89
N THR A 58 11.46 8.62 -4.88
CA THR A 58 12.67 8.59 -5.72
C THR A 58 12.31 8.62 -7.20
N TYR A 59 11.36 7.79 -7.64
CA TYR A 59 10.91 7.73 -9.03
C TYR A 59 10.39 9.09 -9.51
N HIS A 60 9.58 9.77 -8.69
CA HIS A 60 8.94 11.01 -9.09
C HIS A 60 9.80 12.26 -8.90
N ARG A 61 10.78 12.25 -7.99
CA ARG A 61 11.60 13.43 -7.67
C ARG A 61 12.95 13.45 -8.38
N SER A 62 13.46 12.31 -8.82
CA SER A 62 14.78 12.22 -9.45
C SER A 62 14.74 12.56 -10.94
N THR A 63 15.78 13.23 -11.42
CA THR A 63 16.05 13.44 -12.86
C THR A 63 16.96 12.32 -13.36
N LEU A 64 16.34 11.20 -13.76
CA LEU A 64 17.05 10.00 -14.17
C LEU A 64 17.02 9.83 -15.69
N GLY A 65 18.04 9.17 -16.24
CA GLY A 65 18.03 8.77 -17.65
C GLY A 65 16.85 7.82 -17.97
N PRO A 66 16.40 7.73 -19.23
CA PRO A 66 15.16 7.04 -19.60
C PRO A 66 15.07 5.59 -19.11
N ARG A 67 16.18 4.85 -19.18
CA ARG A 67 16.25 3.44 -18.75
C ARG A 67 15.99 3.28 -17.25
N LEU A 68 16.61 4.12 -16.43
CA LEU A 68 16.48 4.04 -14.98
C LEU A 68 15.13 4.58 -14.50
N ALA A 69 14.62 5.63 -15.13
CA ALA A 69 13.26 6.12 -14.88
C ALA A 69 12.21 5.03 -15.17
N GLU A 70 12.37 4.30 -16.28
CA GLU A 70 11.50 3.19 -16.63
C GLU A 70 11.62 2.03 -15.64
N PHE A 71 12.84 1.67 -15.20
CA PHE A 71 13.04 0.67 -14.17
C PHE A 71 12.36 1.05 -12.85
N LEU A 72 12.59 2.25 -12.33
CA LEU A 72 11.94 2.70 -11.09
C LEU A 72 10.42 2.78 -11.23
N ARG A 73 9.89 3.14 -12.40
CA ARG A 73 8.44 3.09 -12.66
C ARG A 73 7.88 1.67 -12.51
N ARG A 74 8.61 0.64 -12.95
CA ARG A 74 8.20 -0.76 -12.75
C ARG A 74 8.16 -1.10 -11.27
N ILE A 75 9.22 -0.77 -10.55
CA ILE A 75 9.33 -1.09 -9.14
C ILE A 75 8.29 -0.33 -8.31
N ASP A 76 8.06 0.96 -8.59
CA ASP A 76 7.02 1.78 -7.96
C ASP A 76 5.63 1.13 -8.07
N HIS A 77 5.26 0.68 -9.27
CA HIS A 77 4.00 -0.02 -9.47
C HIS A 77 3.97 -1.44 -8.89
N ALA A 78 5.10 -2.15 -8.89
CA ALA A 78 5.19 -3.49 -8.31
C ALA A 78 5.07 -3.44 -6.78
N ASN A 79 5.60 -2.38 -6.14
CA ASN A 79 5.56 -2.20 -4.69
C ASN A 79 4.15 -2.10 -4.11
N ILE A 80 3.14 -1.75 -4.91
CA ILE A 80 1.74 -1.78 -4.47
C ILE A 80 1.35 -3.19 -4.01
N TYR A 81 1.82 -4.24 -4.69
CA TYR A 81 1.58 -5.62 -4.26
C TYR A 81 2.29 -5.94 -2.93
N LEU A 82 3.51 -5.45 -2.75
CA LEU A 82 4.30 -5.67 -1.54
C LEU A 82 3.66 -5.00 -0.33
N ILE A 83 3.20 -3.75 -0.44
CA ILE A 83 2.53 -3.08 0.68
C ILE A 83 1.17 -3.69 1.00
N ILE A 84 0.43 -4.22 0.01
CA ILE A 84 -0.78 -5.01 0.30
C ILE A 84 -0.38 -6.20 1.18
N ALA A 85 0.63 -6.98 0.77
CA ALA A 85 1.07 -8.13 1.56
C ALA A 85 1.63 -7.77 2.94
N GLY A 86 2.41 -6.70 3.01
CA GLY A 86 2.93 -6.19 4.27
C GLY A 86 1.83 -5.73 5.22
N THR A 87 0.76 -5.13 4.71
CA THR A 87 -0.38 -4.67 5.52
C THR A 87 -1.17 -5.86 6.10
N TYR A 88 -1.39 -6.91 5.30
CA TYR A 88 -2.11 -8.12 5.77
C TYR A 88 -1.31 -8.93 6.80
N THR A 89 0.02 -8.87 6.77
CA THR A 89 0.88 -9.71 7.60
C THR A 89 0.62 -9.58 9.12
N PRO A 90 0.56 -8.37 9.73
CA PRO A 90 0.22 -8.24 11.15
C PRO A 90 -1.20 -8.75 11.48
N PHE A 91 -2.20 -8.47 10.64
CA PHE A 91 -3.56 -8.99 10.86
C PHE A 91 -3.59 -10.52 10.80
N ALA A 92 -2.97 -11.12 9.78
CA ALA A 92 -2.97 -12.57 9.61
C ALA A 92 -2.20 -13.28 10.73
N LEU A 93 -1.04 -12.74 11.13
CA LEU A 93 -0.22 -13.38 12.17
C LEU A 93 -0.80 -13.20 13.56
N LEU A 94 -1.43 -12.06 13.87
CA LEU A 94 -1.84 -11.74 15.24
C LEU A 94 -3.33 -11.94 15.49
N ALA A 95 -4.18 -11.64 14.51
CA ALA A 95 -5.64 -11.68 14.66
C ALA A 95 -6.33 -12.89 14.00
N LEU A 96 -5.60 -13.71 13.24
CA LEU A 96 -6.12 -14.95 12.65
C LEU A 96 -5.40 -16.18 13.21
N ASP A 97 -6.07 -17.32 13.13
CA ASP A 97 -5.55 -18.60 13.58
C ASP A 97 -5.71 -19.71 12.53
N GLY A 98 -5.18 -20.89 12.87
CA GLY A 98 -5.40 -22.13 12.13
C GLY A 98 -5.23 -22.02 10.61
N ALA A 99 -6.22 -22.56 9.89
CA ALA A 99 -6.23 -22.59 8.43
C ALA A 99 -6.44 -21.21 7.79
N ALA A 100 -7.20 -20.32 8.44
CA ALA A 100 -7.49 -19.00 7.90
C ALA A 100 -6.22 -18.13 7.82
N ARG A 101 -5.39 -18.14 8.88
CA ARG A 101 -4.07 -17.49 8.88
C ARG A 101 -3.19 -17.97 7.73
N VAL A 102 -3.08 -19.29 7.56
CA VAL A 102 -2.26 -19.89 6.51
C VAL A 102 -2.80 -19.52 5.13
N ALA A 103 -4.11 -19.66 4.91
CA ALA A 103 -4.75 -19.34 3.65
C ALA A 103 -4.54 -17.87 3.26
N VAL A 104 -4.77 -16.93 4.17
CA VAL A 104 -4.57 -15.49 3.92
C VAL A 104 -3.11 -15.19 3.59
N LEU A 105 -2.15 -15.69 4.38
CA LEU A 105 -0.74 -15.46 4.10
C LEU A 105 -0.32 -16.02 2.74
N SER A 106 -0.74 -17.24 2.42
CA SER A 106 -0.43 -17.88 1.13
C SER A 106 -1.03 -17.14 -0.05
N VAL A 107 -2.32 -16.78 0.02
CA VAL A 107 -3.01 -16.04 -1.05
C VAL A 107 -2.39 -14.66 -1.23
N ILE A 108 -2.16 -13.95 -0.14
CA ILE A 108 -1.68 -12.57 -0.21
C ILE A 108 -0.23 -12.49 -0.68
N TRP A 109 0.68 -13.28 -0.10
CA TRP A 109 2.08 -13.27 -0.53
C TRP A 109 2.29 -13.94 -1.89
N GLY A 110 1.56 -15.01 -2.18
CA GLY A 110 1.56 -15.64 -3.51
C GLY A 110 1.03 -14.69 -4.59
N GLY A 111 -0.10 -14.03 -4.32
CA GLY A 111 -0.67 -13.00 -5.17
C GLY A 111 0.26 -11.79 -5.34
N ALA A 112 0.95 -11.38 -4.27
CA ALA A 112 1.92 -10.29 -4.35
C ALA A 112 3.14 -10.65 -5.20
N LEU A 113 3.69 -11.86 -5.04
CA LEU A 113 4.79 -12.35 -5.86
C LEU A 113 4.37 -12.44 -7.34
N ALA A 114 3.22 -13.05 -7.62
CA ALA A 114 2.65 -13.13 -8.97
C ALA A 114 2.44 -11.73 -9.56
N GLY A 115 1.92 -10.79 -8.78
CA GLY A 115 1.71 -9.40 -9.16
C GLY A 115 3.01 -8.64 -9.46
N VAL A 116 4.05 -8.82 -8.64
CA VAL A 116 5.38 -8.25 -8.87
C VAL A 116 5.97 -8.81 -10.17
N LEU A 117 5.95 -10.13 -10.35
CA LEU A 117 6.43 -10.78 -11.58
C LEU A 117 5.67 -10.28 -12.81
N PHE A 118 4.33 -10.26 -12.74
CA PHE A 118 3.47 -9.72 -13.79
C PHE A 118 3.89 -8.29 -14.18
N ARG A 119 4.18 -7.43 -13.19
CA ARG A 119 4.58 -6.04 -13.47
C ARG A 119 5.97 -5.87 -14.02
N VAL A 120 6.91 -6.70 -13.57
CA VAL A 120 8.29 -6.64 -14.04
C VAL A 120 8.42 -7.23 -15.45
N LEU A 121 7.66 -8.29 -15.75
CA LEU A 121 7.72 -9.04 -17.01
C LEU A 121 6.83 -8.43 -18.10
N TRP A 122 5.63 -7.91 -17.77
CA TRP A 122 4.70 -7.31 -18.73
C TRP A 122 4.63 -5.77 -18.58
N MET A 123 5.65 -5.12 -19.14
CA MET A 123 5.83 -3.66 -19.20
C MET A 123 4.59 -2.88 -19.66
N ASN A 124 3.96 -3.34 -20.74
CA ASN A 124 2.90 -2.61 -21.45
C ASN A 124 1.50 -3.05 -21.01
N ALA A 125 1.37 -3.74 -19.88
CA ALA A 125 0.07 -4.17 -19.37
C ALA A 125 -0.86 -2.95 -19.20
N PRO A 126 -2.12 -3.04 -19.65
CA PRO A 126 -3.03 -1.93 -19.62
C PRO A 126 -3.35 -1.55 -18.18
N ARG A 127 -3.59 -0.27 -17.96
CA ARG A 127 -3.72 0.28 -16.60
C ARG A 127 -4.82 -0.33 -15.75
N TRP A 128 -5.98 -0.49 -16.36
CA TRP A 128 -7.14 -1.06 -15.67
C TRP A 128 -6.86 -2.46 -15.11
N LEU A 129 -6.05 -3.28 -15.81
CA LEU A 129 -5.82 -4.67 -15.44
C LEU A 129 -5.10 -4.77 -14.10
N TYR A 130 -3.95 -4.11 -13.95
CA TYR A 130 -3.24 -4.14 -12.68
C TYR A 130 -3.99 -3.40 -11.57
N THR A 131 -4.76 -2.35 -11.89
CA THR A 131 -5.60 -1.67 -10.90
C THR A 131 -6.66 -2.61 -10.33
N VAL A 132 -7.32 -3.41 -11.18
CA VAL A 132 -8.28 -4.43 -10.73
C VAL A 132 -7.59 -5.50 -9.90
N LEU A 133 -6.41 -5.96 -10.29
CA LEU A 133 -5.64 -6.95 -9.52
C LEU A 133 -5.24 -6.44 -8.13
N TYR A 134 -4.84 -5.16 -8.00
CA TYR A 134 -4.57 -4.54 -6.71
C TYR A 134 -5.82 -4.56 -5.81
N LEU A 135 -6.98 -4.20 -6.36
CA LEU A 135 -8.24 -4.17 -5.60
C LEU A 135 -8.70 -5.57 -5.21
N ALA A 136 -8.60 -6.54 -6.12
CA ALA A 136 -8.96 -7.92 -5.85
C ALA A 136 -8.11 -8.51 -4.71
N LEU A 137 -6.79 -8.30 -4.76
CA LEU A 137 -5.90 -8.75 -3.68
C LEU A 137 -6.14 -7.96 -2.38
N GLY A 138 -6.34 -6.64 -2.49
CA GLY A 138 -6.54 -5.74 -1.36
C GLY A 138 -7.82 -6.00 -0.56
N TRP A 139 -8.86 -6.55 -1.18
CA TRP A 139 -10.15 -6.87 -0.55
C TRP A 139 -10.28 -8.33 -0.06
N ALA A 140 -9.22 -9.14 -0.14
CA ALA A 140 -9.26 -10.54 0.30
C ALA A 140 -9.64 -10.73 1.78
N ALA A 141 -9.48 -9.70 2.63
CA ALA A 141 -9.88 -9.70 4.04
C ALA A 141 -11.37 -9.99 4.25
N ILE A 142 -12.23 -9.73 3.24
CA ILE A 142 -13.66 -10.06 3.29
C ILE A 142 -13.87 -11.55 3.61
N PHE A 143 -13.02 -12.42 3.08
CA PHE A 143 -13.16 -13.87 3.24
C PHE A 143 -12.81 -14.38 4.65
N VAL A 144 -12.16 -13.55 5.47
CA VAL A 144 -11.80 -13.87 6.87
C VAL A 144 -12.41 -12.89 7.87
N MET A 145 -13.44 -12.15 7.46
CA MET A 145 -14.05 -11.10 8.28
C MET A 145 -14.52 -11.58 9.65
N PRO A 146 -15.16 -12.77 9.83
CA PRO A 146 -15.59 -13.22 11.14
C PRO A 146 -14.42 -13.36 12.13
N GLN A 147 -13.36 -14.08 11.75
CA GLN A 147 -12.17 -14.20 12.59
C GLN A 147 -11.44 -12.88 12.77
N LEU A 148 -11.38 -12.05 11.73
CA LEU A 148 -10.75 -10.74 11.83
C LEU A 148 -11.47 -9.84 12.84
N LEU A 149 -12.80 -9.90 12.90
CA LEU A 149 -13.60 -9.19 13.91
C LEU A 149 -13.32 -9.69 15.32
N GLU A 150 -13.25 -11.02 15.50
CA GLU A 150 -12.97 -11.64 16.80
C GLU A 150 -11.55 -11.34 17.29
N GLY A 151 -10.54 -11.47 16.42
CA GLY A 151 -9.14 -11.28 16.79
C GLY A 151 -8.72 -9.81 16.84
N ALA A 152 -9.10 -8.98 15.86
CA ALA A 152 -8.65 -7.58 15.79
C ALA A 152 -9.58 -6.60 16.50
N GLY A 153 -10.84 -6.98 16.74
CA GLY A 153 -11.88 -6.12 17.28
C GLY A 153 -12.49 -5.17 16.24
N VAL A 154 -13.68 -4.67 16.56
CA VAL A 154 -14.51 -3.85 15.66
C VAL A 154 -13.79 -2.58 15.19
N VAL A 155 -13.06 -1.91 16.08
CA VAL A 155 -12.37 -0.66 15.74
C VAL A 155 -11.31 -0.88 14.65
N ALA A 156 -10.48 -1.92 14.79
CA ALA A 156 -9.47 -2.23 13.79
C ALA A 156 -10.11 -2.61 12.44
N VAL A 157 -11.19 -3.40 12.46
CA VAL A 157 -11.91 -3.79 11.23
C VAL A 157 -12.53 -2.58 10.52
N VAL A 158 -13.14 -1.64 11.25
CA VAL A 158 -13.68 -0.41 10.64
C VAL A 158 -12.56 0.40 10.00
N LEU A 159 -11.42 0.55 10.66
CA LEU A 159 -10.26 1.25 10.10
C LEU A 159 -9.70 0.55 8.85
N VAL A 160 -9.64 -0.78 8.85
CA VAL A 160 -9.26 -1.57 7.66
C VAL A 160 -10.23 -1.33 6.51
N ALA A 161 -11.53 -1.34 6.78
CA ALA A 161 -12.57 -1.09 5.77
C ALA A 161 -12.47 0.34 5.21
N VAL A 162 -12.32 1.35 6.07
CA VAL A 162 -12.11 2.75 5.65
C VAL A 162 -10.84 2.89 4.82
N GLY A 163 -9.76 2.23 5.21
CA GLY A 163 -8.52 2.17 4.44
C GLY A 163 -8.73 1.53 3.06
N GLY A 164 -9.47 0.43 2.98
CA GLY A 164 -9.87 -0.22 1.73
C GLY A 164 -10.68 0.71 0.82
N VAL A 165 -11.60 1.50 1.38
CA VAL A 165 -12.37 2.52 0.65
C VAL A 165 -11.44 3.63 0.14
N PHE A 166 -10.53 4.16 0.95
CA PHE A 166 -9.58 5.18 0.49
C PHE A 166 -8.67 4.66 -0.64
N TYR A 167 -8.13 3.44 -0.52
CA TYR A 167 -7.35 2.83 -1.61
C TYR A 167 -8.20 2.67 -2.88
N SER A 168 -9.46 2.24 -2.74
CA SER A 168 -10.39 2.08 -3.86
C SER A 168 -10.70 3.43 -4.52
N ALA A 169 -10.97 4.47 -3.75
CA ALA A 169 -11.19 5.82 -4.24
C ALA A 169 -9.96 6.35 -4.99
N GLY A 170 -8.76 6.18 -4.42
CA GLY A 170 -7.51 6.50 -5.08
C GLY A 170 -7.32 5.75 -6.40
N ALA A 171 -7.60 4.44 -6.43
CA ALA A 171 -7.53 3.61 -7.62
C ALA A 171 -8.50 4.07 -8.72
N VAL A 172 -9.72 4.47 -8.35
CA VAL A 172 -10.71 5.05 -9.27
C VAL A 172 -10.22 6.38 -9.82
N VAL A 173 -9.70 7.29 -8.98
CA VAL A 173 -9.13 8.57 -9.43
C VAL A 173 -7.97 8.34 -10.39
N TYR A 174 -7.07 7.41 -10.05
CA TYR A 174 -5.96 7.04 -10.90
C TYR A 174 -6.47 6.50 -12.24
N GLY A 175 -7.41 5.55 -12.23
CA GLY A 175 -8.02 4.95 -13.42
C GLY A 175 -8.72 5.97 -14.33
N LEU A 176 -9.57 6.82 -13.77
CA LEU A 176 -10.35 7.82 -14.52
C LEU A 176 -9.54 9.08 -14.88
N ARG A 177 -8.37 9.28 -14.25
CA ARG A 177 -7.59 10.52 -14.33
C ARG A 177 -8.39 11.76 -13.93
N ARG A 178 -9.35 11.59 -13.01
CA ARG A 178 -10.21 12.66 -12.48
C ARG A 178 -10.53 12.41 -11.01
N PRO A 179 -10.66 13.46 -10.17
CA PRO A 179 -10.52 14.87 -10.52
C PRO A 179 -9.07 15.28 -10.81
N ASP A 180 -8.90 16.36 -11.55
CA ASP A 180 -7.58 16.95 -11.88
C ASP A 180 -7.57 18.43 -11.46
N PRO A 181 -7.53 18.71 -10.13
CA PRO A 181 -7.95 20.00 -9.58
C PRO A 181 -7.00 21.15 -9.96
N SER A 182 -5.71 20.86 -10.16
CA SER A 182 -4.75 21.82 -10.70
C SER A 182 -3.69 21.10 -11.54
N PRO A 183 -3.87 21.00 -12.87
CA PRO A 183 -2.97 20.25 -13.75
C PRO A 183 -1.49 20.69 -13.67
N ARG A 184 -1.22 21.92 -13.23
CA ARG A 184 0.14 22.46 -13.05
C ARG A 184 0.73 22.20 -11.67
N TRP A 185 -0.09 22.04 -10.63
CA TRP A 185 0.38 21.96 -9.24
C TRP A 185 0.00 20.65 -8.56
N PHE A 186 -1.28 20.29 -8.59
CA PHE A 186 -1.87 19.16 -7.89
C PHE A 186 -2.87 18.47 -8.83
N GLY A 187 -2.40 17.51 -9.61
CA GLY A 187 -3.23 16.79 -10.57
C GLY A 187 -3.84 15.52 -9.99
N PHE A 188 -4.48 14.73 -10.85
CA PHE A 188 -5.14 13.47 -10.45
C PHE A 188 -4.20 12.47 -9.76
N HIS A 189 -2.91 12.50 -10.09
CA HIS A 189 -1.92 11.58 -9.50
C HIS A 189 -1.56 11.99 -8.07
N GLU A 190 -1.55 13.30 -7.80
CA GLU A 190 -1.38 13.83 -6.45
C GLU A 190 -2.61 13.52 -5.59
N VAL A 191 -3.82 13.58 -6.15
CA VAL A 191 -5.04 13.09 -5.49
C VAL A 191 -4.92 11.59 -5.16
N PHE A 192 -4.46 10.78 -6.10
CA PHE A 192 -4.18 9.36 -5.86
C PHE A 192 -3.17 9.16 -4.71
N HIS A 193 -2.05 9.88 -4.70
CA HIS A 193 -1.07 9.82 -3.60
C HIS A 193 -1.66 10.25 -2.26
N ALA A 194 -2.52 11.27 -2.24
CA ALA A 194 -3.20 11.71 -1.02
C ALA A 194 -4.12 10.61 -0.45
N PHE A 195 -4.91 9.95 -1.31
CA PHE A 195 -5.72 8.79 -0.90
C PHE A 195 -4.87 7.62 -0.40
N THR A 196 -3.74 7.34 -1.05
CA THR A 196 -2.77 6.31 -0.61
C THR A 196 -2.23 6.61 0.79
N ILE A 197 -1.87 7.87 1.08
CA ILE A 197 -1.42 8.27 2.42
C ILE A 197 -2.56 8.17 3.44
N ALA A 198 -3.76 8.66 3.11
CA ALA A 198 -4.91 8.58 4.02
C ALA A 198 -5.25 7.12 4.35
N ALA A 199 -5.26 6.24 3.35
CA ALA A 199 -5.44 4.81 3.52
C ALA A 199 -4.35 4.19 4.39
N TYR A 200 -3.08 4.54 4.14
CA TYR A 200 -1.95 4.08 4.94
C TYR A 200 -2.07 4.51 6.40
N LEU A 201 -2.47 5.76 6.68
CA LEU A 201 -2.60 6.26 8.06
C LEU A 201 -3.66 5.48 8.86
N VAL A 202 -4.84 5.25 8.28
CA VAL A 202 -5.89 4.49 8.98
C VAL A 202 -5.51 3.01 9.13
N GLN A 203 -4.84 2.42 8.14
CA GLN A 203 -4.32 1.06 8.22
C GLN A 203 -3.19 0.95 9.25
N TYR A 204 -2.32 1.95 9.36
CA TYR A 204 -1.27 2.01 10.38
C TYR A 204 -1.89 1.98 11.78
N ILE A 205 -2.91 2.80 12.03
CA ILE A 205 -3.62 2.84 13.31
C ILE A 205 -4.25 1.47 13.61
N ALA A 206 -4.89 0.84 12.61
CA ALA A 206 -5.46 -0.51 12.77
C ALA A 206 -4.38 -1.55 13.11
N VAL A 207 -3.23 -1.51 12.41
CA VAL A 207 -2.08 -2.38 12.69
C VAL A 207 -1.54 -2.14 14.09
N SER A 208 -1.42 -0.87 14.54
CA SER A 208 -1.00 -0.55 15.90
C SER A 208 -1.94 -1.12 16.96
N ILE A 209 -3.26 -1.02 16.76
CA ILE A 209 -4.24 -1.63 17.67
C ILE A 209 -3.98 -3.13 17.80
N VAL A 210 -3.88 -3.84 16.67
CA VAL A 210 -3.66 -5.29 16.65
C VAL A 210 -2.30 -5.67 17.26
N VAL A 211 -1.24 -4.94 16.92
CA VAL A 211 0.12 -5.22 17.43
C VAL A 211 0.21 -5.03 18.94
N TYR A 212 -0.42 -3.98 19.48
CA TYR A 212 -0.33 -3.67 20.91
C TYR A 212 -1.34 -4.41 21.77
N SER A 213 -2.43 -4.93 21.19
CA SER A 213 -3.43 -5.72 21.92
C SER A 213 -3.09 -7.21 22.04
N HIS A 214 -2.11 -7.71 21.25
CA HIS A 214 -1.72 -9.13 21.22
C HIS A 214 -0.38 -9.38 21.93
N GLY A 215 -0.27 -8.85 23.15
CA GLY A 215 0.87 -9.04 24.05
C GLY A 215 0.66 -10.14 25.08
#